data_AF-A0A2W7PG62-F1
#
_entry.id   AF-A0A2W7PG62-F1
#
_cell.length_a   1.000
_cell.length_b   1.000
_cell.length_c   1.000
_cell.angle_alpha   90.00
_cell.angle_beta   90.00
_cell.angle_gamma   90.00
#
_symmetry.space_group_name_H-M   'P 1'
#
loop_
_entity.id
_entity.type
_entity.pdbx_description
1 polymer ?
#
loop_
_entity_poly.entity_id
_entity_poly.type
_entity_poly.pdbx_seq_one_letter_code
_entity_poly.pdbx_strand_id
1 'polypeptide(L)'
;MPKVILHKFGQTFTDEVGPNTNLVVRAGIRQFPYPNLRYECGMGKCSKCACRVIAGAEHLPPPNWKEKKQLGERLEQGYRLACQLWIEHDIELAQDDVPAAAALAGASAGA
;
A
#
# COMPACT_ATOMS: atom_id res chain seq x y z
N MET A 1 3.33 15.31 13.54
CA MET A 1 3.41 14.96 12.11
C MET A 1 3.71 13.48 12.06
N PRO A 2 2.87 12.65 11.42
CA PRO A 2 3.12 11.21 11.36
C PRO A 2 4.39 10.87 10.58
N LYS A 3 5.19 9.97 11.12
CA LYS A 3 6.36 9.38 10.48
C LYS A 3 5.95 8.26 9.55
N VAL A 4 6.41 8.29 8.30
CA VAL A 4 6.14 7.27 7.29
C VAL A 4 7.44 6.59 6.92
N ILE A 5 7.48 5.26 7.04
CA ILE A 5 8.60 4.42 6.63
C ILE A 5 8.13 3.56 5.44
N LEU A 6 8.86 3.62 4.32
CA LEU A 6 8.59 2.82 3.12
C LEU A 6 9.78 1.92 2.82
N HIS A 7 9.58 0.60 2.87
CA HIS A 7 10.51 -0.40 2.37
C HIS A 7 10.23 -0.70 0.90
N LYS A 8 11.26 -0.62 0.08
CA LYS A 8 11.19 -0.98 -1.34
C LYS A 8 12.56 -1.34 -1.89
N PHE A 9 12.65 -2.49 -2.57
CA PHE A 9 13.88 -2.96 -3.23
C PHE A 9 15.08 -3.06 -2.27
N GLY A 10 14.84 -3.48 -1.03
CA GLY A 10 15.87 -3.57 0.00
C GLY A 10 16.35 -2.21 0.53
N GLN A 11 15.72 -1.10 0.12
CA GLN A 11 15.96 0.24 0.64
C GLN A 11 14.81 0.67 1.56
N THR A 12 15.15 1.47 2.56
CA THR A 12 14.20 2.07 3.49
C THR A 12 14.21 3.58 3.30
N PHE A 13 13.04 4.15 3.01
CA PHE A 13 12.83 5.58 2.87
C PHE A 13 11.98 6.07 4.04
N THR A 14 12.36 7.18 4.66
CA THR A 14 11.67 7.70 5.85
C THR A 14 11.52 9.20 5.75
N ASP A 15 10.32 9.68 6.03
CA ASP A 15 10.02 11.11 6.11
C ASP A 15 8.77 11.35 6.97
N GLU A 16 8.56 12.59 7.39
CA GLU A 16 7.34 13.02 8.05
C GLU A 16 6.35 13.60 7.04
N VAL A 17 5.07 13.33 7.24
CA VAL A 17 4.01 13.90 6.39
C VAL A 17 3.00 14.67 7.23
N GLY A 18 2.27 15.59 6.59
CA GLY A 18 1.16 16.30 7.22
C GLY A 18 0.13 15.32 7.80
N PRO A 19 -0.54 15.63 8.92
CA PRO A 19 -1.69 14.83 9.34
C PRO A 19 -2.74 14.80 8.22
N ASN A 20 -3.53 13.73 8.18
CA ASN A 20 -4.55 13.52 7.16
C ASN A 20 -3.97 13.61 5.72
N THR A 21 -2.85 12.91 5.49
CA THR A 21 -2.17 12.88 4.19
C THR A 21 -2.52 11.60 3.41
N ASN A 22 -2.74 11.72 2.11
CA ASN A 22 -2.74 10.56 1.20
C ASN A 22 -1.39 10.40 0.50
N LEU A 23 -0.74 9.24 0.66
CA LEU A 23 0.61 8.98 0.13
C LEU A 23 0.66 8.94 -1.41
N VAL A 24 -0.41 8.49 -2.07
CA VAL A 24 -0.48 8.46 -3.54
C VAL A 24 -0.67 9.86 -4.11
N VAL A 25 -1.46 10.71 -3.45
CA VAL A 25 -1.60 12.12 -3.83
C VAL A 25 -0.25 12.84 -3.72
N ARG A 26 0.47 12.66 -2.59
CA ARG A 26 1.81 13.26 -2.41
C ARG A 26 2.80 12.79 -3.46
N ALA A 27 2.85 11.49 -3.72
CA ALA A 27 3.71 10.95 -4.77
C ALA A 27 3.36 11.54 -6.16
N GLY A 28 2.06 11.73 -6.43
CA GLY A 28 1.56 12.38 -7.66
C GLY A 28 2.02 13.81 -7.86
N ILE A 29 2.19 14.58 -6.78
CA ILE A 29 2.73 15.94 -6.80
C ILE A 29 4.25 15.99 -6.55
N ARG A 30 4.95 14.85 -6.75
CA ARG A 30 6.41 14.71 -6.62
C ARG A 30 6.96 15.03 -5.24
N GLN A 31 6.17 14.83 -4.19
CA GLN A 31 6.61 14.87 -2.81
C GLN A 31 6.83 13.44 -2.29
N PHE A 32 7.56 13.30 -1.18
CA PHE A 32 7.71 12.01 -0.51
C PHE A 32 6.33 11.32 -0.38
N PRO A 33 6.19 10.04 -0.75
CA PRO A 33 7.25 9.06 -1.07
C PRO A 33 7.67 8.95 -2.56
N TYR A 34 7.48 9.96 -3.42
CA TYR A 34 8.03 9.98 -4.78
C TYR A 34 9.57 9.93 -4.78
N PRO A 35 10.23 9.24 -5.75
CA PRO A 35 9.67 8.39 -6.81
C PRO A 35 9.43 6.94 -6.37
N ASN A 36 9.53 6.67 -5.07
CA ASN A 36 9.66 5.32 -4.55
C ASN A 36 8.31 4.61 -4.40
N LEU A 37 7.19 5.30 -4.17
CA LEU A 37 5.89 4.62 -4.15
C LEU A 37 5.39 4.32 -5.59
N ARG A 38 5.13 3.05 -5.89
CA ARG A 38 4.43 2.60 -7.10
C ARG A 38 2.94 2.87 -6.95
N TYR A 39 2.34 3.50 -7.96
CA TYR A 39 0.91 3.73 -8.06
C TYR A 39 0.51 3.91 -9.53
N GLU A 40 -0.80 3.96 -9.80
CA GLU A 40 -1.34 4.26 -11.13
C GLU A 40 -2.68 4.99 -11.03
N CYS A 41 -3.75 4.30 -10.63
CA CYS A 41 -5.10 4.88 -10.79
C CYS A 41 -5.51 5.90 -9.71
N GLY A 42 -4.89 5.88 -8.52
CA GLY A 42 -5.27 6.76 -7.39
C GLY A 42 -6.69 6.60 -6.82
N MET A 43 -7.54 5.72 -7.37
CA MET A 43 -8.98 5.70 -7.09
C MET A 43 -9.51 4.36 -6.55
N GLY A 44 -8.63 3.40 -6.25
CA GLY A 44 -9.00 2.05 -5.82
C GLY A 44 -9.57 1.16 -6.94
N LYS A 45 -9.22 1.46 -8.21
CA LYS A 45 -9.61 0.68 -9.40
C LYS A 45 -8.57 -0.39 -9.80
N CYS A 46 -7.36 -0.32 -9.25
CA CYS A 46 -6.27 -1.28 -9.46
C CYS A 46 -5.57 -1.58 -8.13
N SER A 47 -4.63 -2.54 -8.13
CA SER A 47 -3.81 -2.92 -6.97
C SER A 47 -2.33 -2.50 -7.06
N LYS A 48 -1.93 -1.65 -8.03
CA LYS A 48 -0.52 -1.25 -8.20
C LYS A 48 0.10 -0.52 -7.00
N CYS A 49 -0.73 0.18 -6.24
CA CYS A 49 -0.35 0.86 -4.98
C CYS A 49 -0.52 0.00 -3.72
N ALA A 50 -0.73 -1.31 -3.86
CA ALA A 50 -0.82 -2.20 -2.73
C ALA A 50 0.50 -2.21 -1.95
N CYS A 51 0.42 -2.00 -0.65
CA CYS A 51 1.54 -2.08 0.29
C CYS A 51 1.14 -3.03 1.43
N ARG A 52 2.08 -3.83 1.93
CA ARG A 52 1.89 -4.55 3.19
C ARG A 52 2.16 -3.58 4.33
N VAL A 53 1.24 -3.50 5.29
CA VAL A 53 1.44 -2.72 6.51
C VAL A 53 2.29 -3.57 7.46
N ILE A 54 3.44 -3.03 7.85
CA ILE A 54 4.39 -3.68 8.77
C ILE A 54 4.09 -3.23 10.21
N ALA A 55 3.77 -1.95 10.41
CA ALA A 55 3.38 -1.37 11.68
C ALA A 55 2.37 -0.22 11.49
N GLY A 56 1.56 0.06 12.52
CA GLY A 56 0.54 1.13 12.52
C GLY A 56 -0.82 0.71 11.92
N ALA A 57 -1.06 -0.59 11.77
CA ALA A 57 -2.32 -1.12 11.21
C ALA A 57 -3.53 -0.86 12.12
N GLU A 58 -3.31 -0.84 13.44
CA GLU A 58 -4.29 -0.58 14.49
C GLU A 58 -4.92 0.83 14.41
N HIS A 59 -4.24 1.76 13.75
CA HIS A 59 -4.71 3.13 13.53
C HIS A 59 -5.47 3.29 12.21
N LEU A 60 -5.49 2.27 11.35
CA LEU A 60 -6.16 2.37 10.06
C LEU A 60 -7.65 2.02 10.18
N PRO A 61 -8.51 2.69 9.39
CA PRO A 61 -9.89 2.27 9.29
C PRO A 61 -9.98 0.85 8.70
N PRO A 62 -11.09 0.13 8.96
CA PRO A 62 -11.36 -1.15 8.34
C PRO A 62 -11.26 -1.08 6.81
N PRO A 63 -10.79 -2.14 6.13
CA PRO A 63 -10.70 -2.15 4.68
C PRO A 63 -12.04 -1.83 4.01
N ASN A 64 -12.03 -0.86 3.10
CA ASN A 64 -13.24 -0.45 2.40
C ASN A 64 -13.62 -1.46 1.28
N TRP A 65 -14.79 -1.28 0.67
CA TRP A 65 -15.27 -2.22 -0.36
C TRP A 65 -14.37 -2.30 -1.59
N LYS A 66 -13.64 -1.23 -1.95
CA LYS A 66 -12.69 -1.23 -3.07
C LYS A 66 -11.45 -2.04 -2.72
N GLU A 67 -10.94 -1.90 -1.50
CA GLU A 67 -9.83 -2.71 -1.01
C GLU A 67 -10.22 -4.20 -0.99
N LYS A 68 -11.40 -4.54 -0.44
CA LYS A 68 -11.94 -5.90 -0.46
C LYS A 68 -12.00 -6.47 -1.88
N LYS A 69 -12.51 -5.68 -2.85
CA LYS A 69 -12.60 -6.09 -4.25
C LYS A 69 -11.23 -6.30 -4.92
N GLN A 70 -10.25 -5.45 -4.64
CA GLN A 70 -8.96 -5.43 -5.34
C GLN A 70 -7.89 -6.32 -4.71
N LEU A 71 -7.97 -6.55 -3.39
CA LEU A 71 -6.95 -7.27 -2.63
C LEU A 71 -7.38 -8.68 -2.24
N GLY A 72 -8.68 -8.95 -2.05
CA GLY A 72 -9.16 -10.27 -1.64
C GLY A 72 -8.41 -10.78 -0.40
N GLU A 73 -7.92 -12.02 -0.48
CA GLU A 73 -7.14 -12.69 0.58
C GLU A 73 -5.87 -11.92 1.00
N ARG A 74 -5.33 -11.04 0.15
CA ARG A 74 -4.17 -10.22 0.50
C ARG A 74 -4.46 -9.25 1.65
N LEU A 75 -5.73 -8.92 1.92
CA LEU A 75 -6.10 -8.15 3.11
C LEU A 75 -5.69 -8.87 4.40
N GLU A 76 -5.88 -10.19 4.45
CA GLU A 76 -5.52 -11.02 5.62
C GLU A 76 -4.00 -11.11 5.80
N GLN A 77 -3.25 -10.94 4.70
CA GLN A 77 -1.80 -10.85 4.70
C GLN A 77 -1.28 -9.44 5.06
N GLY A 78 -2.18 -8.53 5.48
CA GLY A 78 -1.85 -7.17 5.89
C GLY A 78 -1.65 -6.18 4.74
N TYR A 79 -2.05 -6.53 3.50
CA TYR A 79 -2.00 -5.56 2.40
C TYR A 79 -3.12 -4.54 2.49
N ARG A 80 -2.80 -3.30 2.15
CA ARG A 80 -3.74 -2.18 2.01
C ARG A 80 -3.47 -1.43 0.72
N LEU A 81 -4.47 -0.75 0.16
CA LEU A 81 -4.26 0.11 -0.99
C LEU A 81 -3.83 1.50 -0.48
N ALA A 82 -2.60 1.92 -0.76
CA ALA A 82 -2.10 3.22 -0.29
C ALA A 82 -2.96 4.40 -0.77
N CYS A 83 -3.60 4.30 -1.93
CA CYS A 83 -4.53 5.33 -2.43
C CYS A 83 -5.84 5.44 -1.63
N GLN A 84 -6.18 4.45 -0.81
CA GLN A 84 -7.40 4.43 -0.01
C GLN A 84 -7.17 4.81 1.46
N LEU A 85 -5.91 5.09 1.84
CA LEU A 85 -5.54 5.47 3.20
C LEU A 85 -5.33 6.98 3.31
N TRP A 86 -5.67 7.50 4.49
CA TRP A 86 -5.32 8.85 4.94
C TRP A 86 -4.52 8.70 6.23
N ILE A 87 -3.28 9.16 6.23
CA ILE A 87 -2.30 8.93 7.29
C ILE A 87 -2.45 10.00 8.37
N GLU A 88 -2.87 9.57 9.56
CA GLU A 88 -2.98 10.40 10.76
C GLU A 88 -1.94 10.04 11.83
N HIS A 89 -1.45 8.81 11.80
CA HIS A 89 -0.47 8.25 12.74
C HIS A 89 0.72 7.65 12.00
N ASP A 90 1.79 7.35 12.74
CA ASP A 90 2.98 6.71 12.20
C ASP A 90 2.62 5.39 11.50
N ILE A 91 3.28 5.13 10.37
CA ILE A 91 3.02 3.94 9.58
C ILE A 91 4.29 3.43 8.90
N GLU A 92 4.44 2.11 8.89
CA GLU A 92 5.52 1.43 8.20
C GLU A 92 4.93 0.51 7.13
N LEU A 93 5.37 0.70 5.89
CA LEU A 93 4.84 0.04 4.71
C LEU A 93 5.97 -0.68 3.95
N ALA A 94 5.67 -1.84 3.41
CA ALA A 94 6.51 -2.51 2.42
C ALA A 94 5.79 -2.57 1.07
N GLN A 95 6.50 -2.17 0.01
CA GLN A 95 6.05 -2.31 -1.38
C GLN A 95 7.09 -3.06 -2.21
N ASP A 96 7.57 -4.14 -1.63
CA ASP A 96 8.39 -5.12 -2.34
C ASP A 96 7.49 -5.86 -3.33
N ASP A 97 7.96 -6.01 -4.57
CA ASP A 97 7.26 -6.81 -5.56
C ASP A 97 7.06 -8.21 -5.00
N VAL A 98 5.83 -8.59 -4.70
CA VAL A 98 5.49 -10.01 -4.76
C VAL A 98 5.63 -10.34 -6.24
N PRO A 99 6.59 -11.20 -6.65
CA PRO A 99 6.68 -11.60 -8.04
C PRO A 99 5.31 -12.13 -8.45
N ALA A 100 4.88 -11.80 -9.66
CA ALA A 100 3.62 -12.28 -10.26
C ALA A 100 3.44 -13.82 -10.21
N ALA A 101 4.45 -14.57 -9.78
CA ALA A 101 4.42 -16.01 -9.51
C ALA A 101 3.35 -16.45 -8.47
N ALA A 102 2.94 -15.60 -7.52
CA ALA A 102 1.86 -15.95 -6.59
C ALA A 102 0.45 -15.92 -7.24
N ALA A 103 0.30 -15.35 -8.44
CA ALA A 103 -0.96 -15.34 -9.18
C ALA A 103 -1.14 -16.58 -10.08
N LEU A 104 -0.10 -17.40 -10.26
CA LEU A 104 -0.15 -18.61 -11.12
C LEU A 104 -0.37 -19.91 -10.33
N ALA A 105 -0.31 -19.89 -9.00
CA ALA A 105 -0.57 -21.07 -8.17
C ALA A 105 -2.07 -21.41 -8.00
N GLY A 106 -2.98 -20.55 -8.48
CA GLY A 106 -4.43 -20.75 -8.39
C GLY A 106 -5.10 -21.32 -9.65
N ALA A 107 -4.33 -21.63 -10.70
CA ALA A 107 -4.87 -22.10 -11.98
C ALA A 107 -4.25 -23.44 -12.42
N SER A 108 -4.26 -24.43 -11.53
CA SER A 108 -4.11 -25.84 -11.93
C SER A 108 -4.76 -26.78 -10.91
N ALA A 109 -6.09 -26.84 -10.93
CA ALA A 109 -6.84 -27.98 -10.39
C ALA A 109 -8.18 -28.06 -11.14
N GLY A 110 -8.25 -28.96 -12.12
CA GLY A 110 -9.41 -29.20 -12.96
C GLY A 110 -9.03 -30.10 -14.13
N ALA A 111 -8.74 -31.35 -13.80
CA ALA A 111 -8.71 -32.46 -14.76
C ALA A 111 -10.14 -32.79 -15.22
#